data_AF-A0A2S1LU57-F1
#
_entry.id   AF-A0A2S1LU57-F1
#
_cell.length_a   1.000
_cell.length_b   1.000
_cell.length_c   1.000
_cell.angle_alpha   90.00
_cell.angle_beta   90.00
_cell.angle_gamma   90.00
#
_symmetry.space_group_name_H-M   'P 1'
#
loop_
_entity.id
_entity.type
_entity.pdbx_description
1 polymer ?
#
loop_
_entity_poly.entity_id
_entity_poly.type
_entity_poly.pdbx_seq_one_letter_code
_entity_poly.pdbx_strand_id
1 'polypeptide(L)' 'MKDSPKISAIKAVTWRIVGTIDTMIISYILTGNVKIAVSIGGFEVFSKMFLYFLHERAWSKLTRKE' A
#
# COMPACT_ATOMS: atom_id res chain seq x y z
N MET A 1 21.37 -4.46 17.39
CA MET A 1 21.51 -5.13 16.09
C MET A 1 21.17 -4.13 15.02
N LYS A 2 22.12 -3.74 14.15
CA LYS A 2 21.84 -2.85 13.01
C LYS A 2 21.20 -3.72 11.94
N ASP A 3 19.89 -3.61 11.73
CA ASP A 3 19.21 -4.32 10.64
C ASP A 3 19.91 -3.96 9.32
N SER A 4 20.42 -4.97 8.62
CA SER A 4 21.00 -4.76 7.30
C SER A 4 19.94 -4.16 6.37
N PRO A 5 20.28 -3.20 5.50
CA PRO A 5 19.31 -2.57 4.59
C PRO A 5 18.53 -3.58 3.73
N LYS A 6 19.12 -4.75 3.44
CA LYS A 6 18.45 -5.89 2.80
C LYS A 6 17.30 -6.46 3.63
N ILE A 7 17.49 -6.61 4.94
CA ILE A 7 16.46 -7.10 5.87
C ILE A 7 15.31 -6.11 5.97
N SER A 8 15.60 -4.81 6.00
CA SER A 8 14.58 -3.75 6.01
C SER A 8 13.74 -3.74 4.74
N ALA A 9 14.36 -3.93 3.56
CA ALA A 9 13.63 -4.05 2.30
C ALA A 9 12.70 -5.28 2.27
N ILE A 10 13.19 -6.44 2.74
CA ILE A 10 12.39 -7.66 2.84
C ILE A 10 11.21 -7.46 3.79
N LYS A 11 11.44 -6.90 4.99
CA LYS A 11 10.38 -6.58 5.94
C LYS A 11 9.32 -5.65 5.33
N ALA A 12 9.72 -4.62 4.58
CA ALA A 12 8.79 -3.71 3.92
C ALA A 12 7.93 -4.40 2.84
N VAL A 13 8.52 -5.31 2.06
CA VAL A 13 7.79 -6.11 1.08
C VAL A 13 6.83 -7.08 1.77
N THR A 14 7.29 -7.81 2.78
CA THR A 14 6.45 -8.71 3.58
C THR A 14 5.26 -7.97 4.19
N TRP A 15 5.50 -6.79 4.78
CA TRP A 15 4.44 -5.99 5.38
C TRP A 15 3.40 -5.53 4.36
N ARG A 16 3.82 -5.18 3.14
CA ARG A 16 2.89 -4.82 2.06
C ARG A 16 2.05 -6.00 1.58
N ILE A 17 2.66 -7.18 1.44
CA ILE A 17 1.95 -8.39 1.03
C ILE A 17 0.90 -8.77 2.09
N VAL A 18 1.28 -8.75 3.37
CA VAL A 18 0.36 -9.05 4.48
C VAL A 18 -0.83 -8.08 4.48
N GLY A 19 -0.59 -6.78 4.31
CA GLY A 19 -1.66 -5.78 4.25
C GLY A 19 -2.62 -5.99 3.07
N THR A 20 -2.12 -6.31 1.88
CA THR A 20 -2.99 -6.59 0.72
C THR A 20 -3.81 -7.87 0.93
N ILE A 21 -3.21 -8.91 1.51
CA ILE A 21 -3.91 -10.16 1.82
C ILE A 21 -5.02 -9.92 2.87
N ASP A 22 -4.73 -9.16 3.92
CA ASP A 22 -5.71 -8.81 4.96
C ASP A 22 -6.94 -8.12 4.36
N THR A 23 -6.74 -7.08 3.54
CA THR A 23 -7.82 -6.38 2.85
C THR A 23 -8.61 -7.29 1.92
N MET A 24 -7.95 -8.19 1.20
CA MET A 24 -8.64 -9.17 0.34
C MET A 24 -9.47 -10.16 1.16
N ILE A 25 -8.97 -10.63 2.30
CA ILE A 25 -9.69 -11.52 3.21
C ILE A 25 -10.92 -10.82 3.79
N ILE A 26 -10.75 -9.61 4.32
CA ILE A 26 -11.86 -8.82 4.87
C ILE A 26 -12.91 -8.56 3.80
N SER A 27 -12.47 -8.14 2.61
CA SER A 27 -13.36 -7.89 1.47
C SER A 27 -14.12 -9.15 1.04
N TYR A 28 -13.45 -10.31 1.06
CA TYR A 28 -14.07 -11.58 0.75
C TYR A 28 -15.10 -11.99 1.80
N ILE A 29 -14.79 -11.84 3.09
CA ILE A 29 -15.72 -12.13 4.19
C ILE A 29 -16.97 -11.26 4.09
N LEU A 30 -16.81 -9.97 3.78
CA LEU A 30 -17.92 -9.03 3.69
C LEU A 30 -18.79 -9.24 2.45
N THR A 31 -18.19 -9.64 1.32
CA THR A 31 -18.90 -9.68 0.03
C THR A 31 -19.24 -11.11 -0.44
N GLY A 32 -18.58 -12.13 0.11
CA GLY A 32 -18.68 -13.53 -0.33
C GLY A 32 -18.14 -13.81 -1.74
N ASN A 33 -17.56 -12.82 -2.42
CA ASN A 33 -17.19 -12.90 -3.83
C ASN A 33 -15.71 -12.59 -4.06
N VAL A 34 -14.97 -13.57 -4.56
CA VAL A 34 -13.52 -13.48 -4.84
C VAL A 34 -13.20 -12.42 -5.89
N LYS A 35 -14.05 -12.21 -6.91
CA LYS A 35 -13.79 -11.17 -7.92
C LYS A 35 -13.78 -9.79 -7.28
N ILE A 36 -14.72 -9.51 -6.38
CA ILE A 36 -14.80 -8.21 -5.70
C ILE A 36 -13.61 -8.04 -4.74
N ALA A 37 -13.25 -9.08 -3.99
CA ALA A 37 -12.09 -9.04 -3.11
C ALA A 37 -10.77 -8.73 -3.86
N VAL A 38 -10.54 -9.37 -5.01
CA VAL A 38 -9.38 -9.10 -5.86
C VAL A 38 -9.42 -7.68 -6.43
N SER A 39 -10.59 -7.20 -6.87
CA SER A 39 -10.75 -5.82 -7.33
C SER A 39 -10.43 -4.80 -6.23
N ILE A 40 -10.86 -5.05 -4.98
CA ILE A 40 -10.57 -4.17 -3.85
C ILE A 40 -9.07 -4.20 -3.51
N GLY A 41 -8.45 -5.38 -3.46
CA GLY A 41 -7.00 -5.50 -3.24
C GLY A 41 -6.18 -4.75 -4.31
N GLY A 42 -6.57 -4.86 -5.59
CA GLY A 42 -5.96 -4.09 -6.67
C GLY A 42 -6.19 -2.57 -6.54
N PHE A 43 -7.40 -2.18 -6.15
CA PHE A 43 -7.73 -0.77 -5.92
C PHE A 43 -6.96 -0.16 -4.75
N GLU A 44 -6.71 -0.92 -3.68
CA GLU A 44 -5.90 -0.47 -2.54
C GLU A 44 -4.47 -0.10 -2.97
N VAL A 45 -3.83 -0.95 -3.77
CA VAL A 45 -2.47 -0.69 -4.26
C VAL A 45 -2.46 0.56 -5.14
N PHE A 46 -3.43 0.68 -6.04
CA PHE A 46 -3.55 1.84 -6.92
C PHE A 46 -3.82 3.13 -6.14
N SER A 47 -4.73 3.09 -5.16
CA SER A 47 -5.07 4.26 -4.35
C SER A 47 -3.88 4.73 -3.51
N LYS A 48 -3.12 3.82 -2.90
CA LYS A 48 -1.88 4.15 -2.17
C LYS A 48 -0.84 4.79 -3.09
N MET A 49 -0.66 4.27 -4.30
CA MET A 49 0.28 4.85 -5.26
C MET A 49 -0.16 6.24 -5.70
N PHE A 50 -1.45 6.43 -5.98
CA PHE A 50 -2.01 7.72 -6.34
C PHE A 50 -1.93 8.75 -5.20
N LEU A 51 -2.27 8.35 -3.98
CA LEU A 51 -2.15 9.18 -2.78
C LEU A 51 -0.69 9.54 -2.50
N TYR A 52 0.25 8.60 -2.67
CA TYR A 52 1.68 8.88 -2.51
C TYR A 52 2.15 9.92 -3.54
N PHE A 53 1.75 9.78 -4.80
CA PHE A 53 2.09 10.77 -5.84
C PHE A 53 1.50 12.15 -5.54
N LEU A 54 0.24 12.22 -5.10
CA LEU A 54 -0.37 13.48 -4.68
C LEU A 54 0.31 14.07 -3.45
N HIS A 55 0.64 13.24 -2.46
CA HIS A 55 1.38 13.65 -1.27
C HIS A 55 2.74 14.25 -1.66
N GLU A 56 3.52 13.57 -2.49
CA GLU A 56 4.81 14.05 -2.97
C GLU A 56 4.69 15.37 -3.76
N ARG A 57 3.64 15.51 -4.59
CA ARG A 57 3.40 16.73 -5.36
C ARG A 57 2.92 17.91 -4.50
N ALA A 58 2.08 17.65 -3.51
CA ALA A 58 1.65 18.64 -2.52
C ALA A 58 2.83 19.06 -1.63
N TRP A 59 3.63 18.11 -1.16
CA TRP A 59 4.83 18.35 -0.37
C TRP A 59 5.88 19.15 -1.14
N SER A 60 6.08 18.83 -2.42
CA SER A 60 6.99 19.59 -3.30
C SER A 60 6.50 21.02 -3.52
N LYS A 61 5.18 21.27 -3.64
CA LYS A 61 4.63 22.62 -3.71
C LYS A 61 4.77 23.41 -2.41
N LEU A 62 4.60 22.75 -1.27
CA LEU A 62 4.76 23.35 0.07
C LEU A 62 6.23 23.65 0.39
N THR A 63 7.14 22.75 0.00
CA THR A 63 8.57 22.85 0.30
C THR A 63 9.31 23.74 -0.71
N ARG A 64 8.82 23.85 -1.95
CA ARG A 64 9.31 24.85 -2.92
C ARG A 64 8.72 26.22 -2.59
N LYS A 65 9.26 26.82 -1.53
CA LYS A 65 9.08 28.22 -1.20
C LYS A 65 10.46 28.87 -1.05
N GLU A 66 11.23 28.87 -2.14
CA GLU A 66 12.22 29.88 -2.53
C GLU A 66 12.27 29.94 -4.07
#